data_AF-A0A562KNS0-F1
#
_entry.id   AF-A0A562KNS0-F1
#
_cell.length_a   1.000
_cell.length_b   1.000
_cell.length_c   1.000
_cell.angle_alpha   90.00
_cell.angle_beta   90.00
_cell.angle_gamma   90.00
#
_symmetry.space_group_name_H-M   'P 1'
#
loop_
_entity.id
_entity.type
_entity.pdbx_description
1 polymer ?
#
loop_
_entity_poly.entity_id
_entity_poly.type
_entity_poly.pdbx_seq_one_letter_code
_entity_poly.pdbx_strand_id
1 'polypeptide(L)'
;MIFVVSILLLILYAFKIKDWKKNDHRLNPELSIYLKYLHYFTITITIVLLILELQIRGIWTGRIVTFIVLLSGIFYNLFAQKSVLNKLEKTYFSFLSILPLIFPLLLLIPFLGVVIVFSIIGRTISPFEKICYEDKNLRIQTSFVGVMAPPKILVYKKGLFFEKEVEDLYFPEEIDSLKVDYKKDSIYIHYWETNYDNQVVKSEIKIPQ
;
A
#
# COMPACT_ATOMS: atom_id res chain seq x y z
N MET A 1 0.05 -20.55 -17.64
CA MET A 1 1.28 -20.95 -16.93
C MET A 1 1.38 -20.29 -15.55
N ILE A 2 1.35 -18.95 -15.44
CA ILE A 2 1.47 -18.22 -14.15
C ILE A 2 0.41 -18.66 -13.12
N PHE A 3 -0.87 -18.75 -13.52
CA PHE A 3 -1.95 -19.19 -12.61
C PHE A 3 -1.73 -20.58 -12.00
N VAL A 4 -1.28 -21.55 -12.82
CA VAL A 4 -1.04 -22.93 -12.36
C VAL A 4 0.12 -22.97 -11.37
N VAL A 5 1.20 -22.22 -11.64
CA VAL A 5 2.34 -22.09 -10.73
C VAL A 5 1.91 -21.45 -9.41
N SER A 6 1.11 -20.38 -9.44
CA SER A 6 0.62 -19.70 -8.23
C SER A 6 -0.27 -20.61 -7.37
N ILE A 7 -1.15 -21.40 -7.99
CA ILE A 7 -1.98 -22.38 -7.27
C ILE A 7 -1.12 -23.48 -6.65
N LEU A 8 -0.14 -24.00 -7.38
CA LEU A 8 0.80 -24.99 -6.85
C LEU A 8 1.57 -24.44 -5.65
N LEU A 9 2.06 -23.21 -5.73
CA LEU A 9 2.76 -22.53 -4.62
C LEU A 9 1.84 -22.34 -3.41
N LEU A 10 0.58 -21.96 -3.61
CA LEU A 10 -0.40 -21.84 -2.52
C LEU A 10 -0.69 -23.18 -1.85
N ILE A 11 -0.82 -24.26 -2.63
CA ILE A 11 -1.01 -25.61 -2.11
C ILE A 11 0.22 -26.04 -1.29
N LEU A 12 1.42 -25.88 -1.84
CA LEU A 12 2.68 -26.16 -1.13
C LEU A 12 2.81 -25.35 0.16
N TYR A 13 2.42 -24.07 0.13
CA TYR A 13 2.41 -23.18 1.28
C TYR A 13 1.40 -23.64 2.35
N ALA A 14 0.20 -24.06 1.95
CA ALA A 14 -0.81 -24.59 2.86
C ALA A 14 -0.37 -25.89 3.55
N PHE A 15 0.23 -26.81 2.79
CA PHE A 15 0.84 -28.02 3.35
C PHE A 15 1.96 -27.68 4.33
N LYS A 16 2.85 -26.75 3.95
CA LYS A 16 3.90 -26.27 4.84
C LYS A 16 3.33 -25.71 6.13
N ILE A 17 2.38 -24.77 6.11
CA ILE A 17 1.76 -24.24 7.36
C ILE A 17 1.19 -25.35 8.25
N LYS A 18 0.51 -26.33 7.66
CA LYS A 18 -0.12 -27.45 8.39
C LYS A 18 0.91 -28.33 9.09
N ASP A 19 1.94 -28.75 8.35
CA ASP A 19 2.96 -29.68 8.83
C ASP A 19 4.03 -29.00 9.71
N TRP A 20 4.23 -27.69 9.55
CA TRP A 20 5.23 -26.91 10.30
C TRP A 20 4.96 -26.80 11.80
N LYS A 21 3.79 -27.26 12.28
CA LYS A 21 3.57 -27.47 13.71
C LYS A 21 4.56 -28.49 14.31
N LYS A 22 5.19 -29.35 13.50
CA LYS A 22 6.21 -30.35 13.89
C LYS A 22 7.66 -29.81 13.75
N ASN A 23 7.96 -28.81 14.58
CA ASN A 23 9.21 -28.49 15.30
C ASN A 23 10.67 -28.55 14.80
N ASP A 24 11.07 -28.97 13.59
CA ASP A 24 12.51 -29.28 13.40
C ASP A 24 13.45 -28.11 12.96
N HIS A 25 12.93 -26.97 12.50
CA HIS A 25 13.76 -25.87 11.94
C HIS A 25 13.44 -24.48 12.48
N ARG A 26 13.37 -24.34 13.81
CA ARG A 26 13.12 -23.04 14.45
C ARG A 26 14.41 -22.28 14.71
N LEU A 27 14.32 -20.96 14.62
CA LEU A 27 15.39 -20.06 15.01
C LEU A 27 15.66 -20.17 16.52
N ASN A 28 16.88 -19.79 16.92
CA ASN A 28 17.24 -19.63 18.33
C ASN A 28 16.25 -18.65 19.03
N PRO A 29 15.89 -18.88 20.30
CA PRO A 29 15.11 -17.96 21.11
C PRO A 29 15.53 -16.49 21.00
N GLU A 30 16.84 -16.19 21.08
CA GLU A 30 17.34 -14.80 21.07
C GLU A 30 17.01 -14.09 19.75
N LEU A 31 17.32 -14.75 18.63
CA LEU A 31 17.01 -14.22 17.29
C LEU A 31 15.50 -14.06 17.10
N SER A 32 14.70 -14.98 17.66
CA SER A 32 13.23 -14.86 17.64
C SER A 32 12.76 -13.61 18.40
N ILE A 33 13.37 -13.30 19.54
CA ILE A 33 13.05 -12.07 20.29
C ILE A 33 13.37 -10.82 19.45
N TYR A 34 14.57 -10.76 18.85
CA TYR A 34 14.95 -9.62 18.02
C TYR A 34 14.03 -9.43 16.82
N LEU A 35 13.70 -10.49 16.08
CA LEU A 35 12.79 -10.43 14.94
C LEU A 35 11.38 -9.99 15.36
N LYS A 36 10.93 -10.39 16.55
CA LYS A 36 9.64 -9.98 17.11
C LYS A 36 9.58 -8.46 17.30
N TYR A 37 10.60 -7.92 17.98
CA TYR A 37 10.65 -6.48 18.24
C TYR A 37 10.89 -5.68 16.98
N LEU A 38 11.70 -6.18 16.05
CA LEU A 38 11.89 -5.56 14.74
C LEU A 38 10.56 -5.49 13.98
N HIS A 39 9.78 -6.59 13.96
CA HIS A 39 8.46 -6.61 13.33
C HIS A 39 7.53 -5.57 13.96
N TYR A 40 7.42 -5.54 15.30
CA TYR A 40 6.58 -4.54 15.96
C TYR A 40 7.05 -3.10 15.72
N PHE A 41 8.36 -2.85 15.75
CA PHE A 41 8.92 -1.54 15.45
C PHE A 41 8.56 -1.09 14.02
N THR A 42 8.70 -1.96 13.03
CA THR A 42 8.34 -1.65 11.63
C THR A 42 6.84 -1.41 11.45
N ILE A 43 5.98 -2.14 12.18
CA ILE A 43 4.54 -1.88 12.21
C ILE A 43 4.24 -0.53 12.82
N THR A 44 4.82 -0.22 13.97
CA THR A 44 4.61 1.06 14.65
C THR A 44 5.00 2.22 13.74
N ILE A 45 6.17 2.15 13.08
CA ILE A 45 6.57 3.17 12.09
C ILE A 45 5.53 3.28 10.98
N THR A 46 5.12 2.15 10.39
CA THR A 46 4.13 2.15 9.30
C THR A 46 2.81 2.79 9.72
N ILE A 47 2.31 2.49 10.93
CA ILE A 47 1.08 3.07 11.47
C ILE A 47 1.25 4.57 11.72
N VAL A 48 2.38 5.00 12.31
CA VAL A 48 2.66 6.42 12.56
C VAL A 48 2.70 7.20 11.25
N LEU A 49 3.38 6.68 10.22
CA LEU A 49 3.43 7.29 8.90
C LEU A 49 2.02 7.41 8.29
N LEU A 50 1.20 6.37 8.42
CA LEU A 50 -0.18 6.38 7.95
C LEU A 50 -1.03 7.44 8.67
N ILE A 51 -0.95 7.53 10.00
CA ILE A 51 -1.71 8.50 10.81
C ILE A 51 -1.30 9.95 10.48
N LEU A 52 -0.01 10.17 10.21
CA LEU A 52 0.51 11.50 9.86
C LEU A 52 0.35 11.86 8.38
N GLU A 53 -0.26 10.98 7.58
CA GLU A 53 -0.40 11.12 6.12
C GLU A 53 0.96 11.36 5.44
N LEU A 54 2.01 10.74 6.01
CA LEU A 54 3.37 10.78 5.53
C LEU A 54 3.67 9.52 4.72
N GLN A 55 4.29 9.72 3.57
CA GLN A 55 4.86 8.64 2.78
C GLN A 55 6.37 8.80 2.77
N ILE A 56 7.12 7.70 2.87
CA ILE A 56 8.56 7.76 2.66
C ILE A 56 8.77 8.18 1.20
N ARG A 57 9.67 9.15 1.00
CA ARG A 57 9.91 9.72 -0.32
C ARG A 57 10.21 8.63 -1.34
N GLY A 58 9.62 8.79 -2.51
CA GLY A 58 9.72 7.84 -3.60
C GLY A 58 8.55 6.88 -3.61
N ILE A 59 8.01 6.65 -4.79
CA ILE A 59 6.69 6.05 -4.92
C ILE A 59 6.68 4.63 -4.34
N TRP A 60 7.72 3.83 -4.57
CA TRP A 60 7.78 2.44 -4.13
C TRP A 60 8.17 2.25 -2.66
N THR A 61 8.82 3.24 -2.03
CA THR A 61 9.50 3.04 -0.75
C THR A 61 8.52 2.67 0.36
N GLY A 62 7.41 3.39 0.49
CA GLY A 62 6.37 3.06 1.47
C GLY A 62 5.77 1.66 1.28
N ARG A 63 5.62 1.20 0.04
CA ARG A 63 5.05 -0.12 -0.26
C ARG A 63 6.03 -1.24 0.07
N ILE A 64 7.31 -1.05 -0.22
CA ILE A 64 8.36 -2.00 0.16
C ILE A 64 8.36 -2.19 1.68
N VAL A 65 8.22 -1.11 2.45
CA VAL A 65 8.11 -1.20 3.93
C VAL A 65 6.86 -2.00 4.34
N THR A 66 5.70 -1.71 3.75
CA THR A 66 4.47 -2.50 4.01
C THR A 66 4.66 -3.98 3.66
N PHE A 67 5.30 -4.31 2.54
CA PHE A 67 5.59 -5.70 2.17
C PHE A 67 6.54 -6.37 3.14
N ILE A 68 7.59 -5.67 3.60
CA ILE A 68 8.52 -6.18 4.61
C ILE A 68 7.78 -6.47 5.92
N VAL A 69 6.87 -5.59 6.34
CA VAL A 69 6.02 -5.81 7.52
C VAL A 69 5.16 -7.07 7.38
N LEU A 70 4.45 -7.21 6.25
CA LEU A 70 3.57 -8.37 6.02
C LEU A 70 4.38 -9.68 5.93
N LEU A 71 5.44 -9.68 5.14
CA LEU A 71 6.31 -10.85 4.95
C LEU A 71 7.01 -11.22 6.24
N SER A 72 7.52 -10.25 7.01
CA SER A 72 8.14 -10.55 8.30
C SER A 72 7.13 -11.20 9.26
N GLY A 73 5.87 -10.79 9.28
CA GLY A 73 4.83 -11.45 10.09
C GLY A 73 4.56 -12.90 9.66
N ILE A 74 4.47 -13.12 8.35
CA ILE A 74 4.33 -14.47 7.77
C ILE A 74 5.53 -15.36 8.14
N PHE A 75 6.74 -14.88 7.88
CA PHE A 75 7.96 -15.62 8.12
C PHE A 75 8.23 -15.83 9.61
N TYR A 76 7.86 -14.88 10.45
CA TYR A 76 7.98 -15.01 11.88
C TYR A 76 7.17 -16.21 12.40
N ASN A 77 5.94 -16.39 11.91
CA ASN A 77 5.17 -17.54 12.32
C ASN A 77 5.77 -18.87 11.85
N LEU A 78 6.43 -18.88 10.70
CA LEU A 78 7.12 -20.08 10.21
C LEU A 78 8.37 -20.33 11.07
N PHE A 79 9.30 -19.39 11.14
CA PHE A 79 10.64 -19.67 11.63
C PHE A 79 10.86 -19.40 13.13
N ALA A 80 10.08 -18.52 13.77
CA ALA A 80 10.36 -18.11 15.14
C ALA A 80 10.00 -19.16 16.20
N GLN A 81 10.73 -19.14 17.30
CA GLN A 81 10.48 -20.03 18.42
C GLN A 81 9.19 -19.64 19.17
N LYS A 82 8.23 -20.57 19.24
CA LYS A 82 6.90 -20.32 19.83
C LYS A 82 6.91 -20.18 21.35
N SER A 83 7.96 -20.60 22.04
CA SER A 83 8.13 -20.40 23.49
C SER A 83 8.24 -18.91 23.85
N VAL A 84 8.78 -18.09 22.96
CA VAL A 84 8.96 -16.64 23.12
C VAL A 84 7.64 -15.86 23.01
N LEU A 85 6.59 -16.52 22.49
CA LEU A 85 5.30 -15.88 22.22
C LEU A 85 4.25 -16.21 23.27
N ASN A 86 3.55 -15.17 23.72
CA ASN A 86 2.34 -15.31 24.51
C ASN A 86 1.15 -15.79 23.63
N LYS A 87 0.00 -16.06 24.25
CA LYS A 87 -1.18 -16.60 23.55
C LYS A 87 -1.70 -15.66 22.46
N LEU A 88 -1.71 -14.34 22.71
CA LEU A 88 -2.19 -13.34 21.76
C LEU A 88 -1.23 -13.17 20.58
N GLU A 89 0.07 -13.10 20.85
CA GLU A 89 1.11 -13.01 19.83
C GLU A 89 1.08 -14.25 18.91
N LYS A 90 0.88 -15.45 19.47
CA LYS A 90 0.69 -16.68 18.68
C LYS A 90 -0.48 -16.57 17.72
N THR A 91 -1.63 -16.09 18.19
CA THR A 91 -2.82 -15.88 17.35
C THR A 91 -2.54 -14.85 16.27
N TYR A 92 -1.91 -13.73 16.62
CA TYR A 92 -1.57 -12.65 15.70
C TYR A 92 -0.68 -13.12 14.54
N PHE A 93 0.47 -13.73 14.84
CA PHE A 93 1.38 -14.22 13.81
C PHE A 93 0.79 -15.38 12.99
N SER A 94 -0.02 -16.23 13.64
CA SER A 94 -0.76 -17.28 12.94
C SER A 94 -1.76 -16.70 11.95
N PHE A 95 -2.50 -15.66 12.33
CA PHE A 95 -3.46 -14.97 11.45
C PHE A 95 -2.76 -14.36 10.24
N LEU A 96 -1.66 -13.63 10.45
CA LEU A 96 -0.87 -13.04 9.36
C LEU A 96 -0.38 -14.08 8.35
N SER A 97 -0.02 -15.27 8.82
CA SER A 97 0.44 -16.36 7.94
C SER A 97 -0.66 -17.05 7.17
N ILE A 98 -1.90 -16.98 7.65
CA ILE A 98 -3.05 -17.55 6.95
C ILE A 98 -3.59 -16.55 5.93
N LEU A 99 -3.26 -15.25 6.05
CA LEU A 99 -3.72 -14.19 5.15
C LEU A 99 -3.48 -14.49 3.66
N PRO A 100 -2.30 -14.99 3.21
CA PRO A 100 -2.08 -15.37 1.81
C PRO A 100 -2.99 -16.50 1.31
N LEU A 101 -3.54 -17.32 2.21
CA LEU A 101 -4.49 -18.39 1.87
C LEU A 101 -5.94 -17.88 1.86
N ILE A 102 -6.27 -16.89 2.69
CA ILE A 102 -7.61 -16.27 2.73
C ILE A 102 -7.84 -15.39 1.49
N PHE A 103 -6.81 -14.66 1.07
CA PHE A 103 -6.94 -13.66 0.01
C PHE A 103 -7.46 -14.24 -1.33
N PRO A 104 -6.99 -15.42 -1.81
CA PRO A 104 -7.56 -16.08 -2.98
C PRO A 104 -8.98 -16.63 -2.75
N LEU A 105 -9.34 -17.01 -1.52
CA LEU A 105 -10.70 -17.50 -1.22
C LEU A 105 -11.74 -16.39 -1.38
N LEU A 106 -11.36 -15.12 -1.19
CA LEU A 106 -12.24 -13.99 -1.48
C LEU A 106 -12.69 -14.00 -2.95
N LEU A 107 -11.86 -14.48 -3.89
CA LEU A 107 -12.23 -14.58 -5.32
C LEU A 107 -13.39 -15.54 -5.59
N LEU A 108 -13.73 -16.42 -4.64
CA LEU A 108 -14.89 -17.30 -4.76
C LEU A 108 -16.22 -16.56 -4.58
N ILE A 109 -16.20 -15.36 -3.98
CA ILE A 109 -17.36 -14.48 -3.89
C ILE A 109 -17.52 -13.79 -5.26
N PRO A 110 -18.53 -14.15 -6.07
CA PRO A 110 -18.68 -13.60 -7.41
C PRO A 110 -18.79 -12.09 -7.36
N PHE A 111 -18.16 -11.42 -8.33
CA PHE A 111 -18.13 -9.96 -8.48
C PHE A 111 -17.42 -9.21 -7.34
N LEU A 112 -17.93 -9.27 -6.11
CA LEU A 112 -17.39 -8.55 -4.95
C LEU A 112 -15.95 -8.97 -4.62
N GLY A 113 -15.70 -10.28 -4.61
CA GLY A 113 -14.39 -10.84 -4.33
C GLY A 113 -13.33 -10.40 -5.32
N VAL A 114 -13.68 -10.46 -6.61
CA VAL A 114 -12.85 -10.00 -7.72
C VAL A 114 -12.55 -8.50 -7.57
N VAL A 115 -13.58 -7.67 -7.39
CA VAL A 115 -13.40 -6.21 -7.24
C VAL A 115 -12.48 -5.87 -6.07
N ILE A 116 -12.68 -6.49 -4.89
CA ILE A 116 -11.84 -6.24 -3.71
C ILE A 116 -10.39 -6.64 -3.99
N VAL A 117 -10.17 -7.87 -4.46
CA VAL A 117 -8.82 -8.41 -4.68
C VAL A 117 -8.07 -7.61 -5.74
N PHE A 118 -8.70 -7.34 -6.89
CA PHE A 118 -8.09 -6.53 -7.94
C PHE A 118 -7.86 -5.09 -7.51
N SER A 119 -8.74 -4.51 -6.69
CA SER A 119 -8.54 -3.14 -6.20
C SER A 119 -7.35 -3.05 -5.24
N ILE A 120 -7.20 -4.01 -4.33
CA ILE A 120 -6.07 -4.08 -3.41
C ILE A 120 -4.76 -4.34 -4.17
N ILE A 121 -4.75 -5.32 -5.07
CA ILE A 121 -3.57 -5.65 -5.89
C ILE A 121 -3.21 -4.45 -6.78
N GLY A 122 -4.18 -3.88 -7.47
CA GLY A 122 -4.01 -2.72 -8.35
C GLY A 122 -3.40 -1.55 -7.59
N ARG A 123 -3.96 -1.17 -6.44
CA ARG A 123 -3.43 -0.09 -5.59
C ARG A 123 -2.01 -0.36 -5.07
N THR A 124 -1.68 -1.63 -4.87
CA THR A 124 -0.36 -2.03 -4.33
C THR A 124 0.70 -2.10 -5.44
N ILE A 125 0.35 -2.56 -6.64
CA ILE A 125 1.29 -2.71 -7.77
C ILE A 125 1.36 -1.43 -8.61
N SER A 126 0.22 -0.87 -8.98
CA SER A 126 0.11 0.33 -9.82
C SER A 126 -0.71 1.40 -9.10
N PRO A 127 -0.12 2.04 -8.08
CA PRO A 127 -0.81 3.03 -7.23
C PRO A 127 -1.26 4.31 -7.95
N PHE A 128 -0.65 4.61 -9.08
CA PHE A 128 -0.94 5.74 -9.94
C PHE A 128 -0.89 5.22 -11.38
N GLU A 129 -1.62 5.88 -12.26
CA GLU A 129 -1.56 5.61 -13.69
C GLU A 129 -0.57 6.56 -14.36
N LYS A 130 -0.56 7.82 -13.90
CA LYS A 130 0.31 8.87 -14.43
C LYS A 130 0.77 9.83 -13.34
N ILE A 131 2.02 10.28 -13.48
CA ILE A 131 2.53 11.44 -12.74
C ILE A 131 2.21 12.66 -13.60
N CYS A 132 1.32 13.52 -13.12
CA CYS A 132 0.87 14.70 -13.86
C CYS A 132 1.89 15.85 -13.77
N TYR A 133 2.58 15.96 -12.64
CA TYR A 133 3.62 16.96 -12.40
C TYR A 133 4.59 16.49 -11.33
N GLU A 134 5.87 16.76 -11.50
CA GLU A 134 6.88 16.47 -10.49
C GLU A 134 8.04 17.45 -10.53
N ASP A 135 8.34 18.08 -9.39
CA ASP A 135 9.55 18.89 -9.21
C ASP A 135 10.22 18.62 -7.85
N LYS A 136 11.04 19.55 -7.36
CA LYS A 136 11.75 19.41 -6.07
C LYS A 136 10.84 19.52 -4.84
N ASN A 137 9.72 20.24 -4.96
CA ASN A 137 8.86 20.63 -3.84
C ASN A 137 7.50 19.94 -3.86
N LEU A 138 7.04 19.53 -5.04
CA LEU A 138 5.69 19.01 -5.26
C LEU A 138 5.71 17.77 -6.17
N ARG A 139 4.80 16.84 -5.91
CA ARG A 139 4.41 15.79 -6.86
C ARG A 139 2.89 15.75 -6.94
N ILE A 140 2.38 15.73 -8.17
CA ILE A 140 0.96 15.56 -8.47
C ILE A 140 0.84 14.31 -9.32
N GLN A 141 0.03 13.37 -8.87
CA GLN A 141 -0.17 12.09 -9.55
C GLN A 141 -1.63 11.68 -9.51
N THR A 142 -2.05 10.86 -10.47
CA THR A 142 -3.31 10.14 -10.33
C THR A 142 -3.20 9.09 -9.23
N SER A 143 -4.32 8.65 -8.68
CA SER A 143 -4.41 7.57 -7.72
C SER A 143 -5.30 6.50 -8.29
N PHE A 144 -4.80 5.27 -8.24
CA PHE A 144 -5.62 4.11 -8.49
C PHE A 144 -6.65 3.97 -7.37
N VAL A 145 -7.93 4.13 -7.71
CA VAL A 145 -9.06 4.08 -6.77
C VAL A 145 -9.89 2.79 -6.90
N GLY A 146 -9.53 1.91 -7.83
CA GLY A 146 -10.26 0.68 -8.14
C GLY A 146 -11.09 0.79 -9.42
N VAL A 147 -11.75 -0.30 -9.80
CA VAL A 147 -12.43 -0.45 -11.10
C VAL A 147 -13.71 0.39 -11.22
N MET A 148 -14.30 0.81 -10.09
CA MET A 148 -15.61 1.49 -10.06
C MET A 148 -15.59 2.88 -9.41
N ALA A 149 -14.41 3.39 -9.05
CA ALA A 149 -14.30 4.68 -8.39
C ALA A 149 -13.83 5.75 -9.39
N PRO A 150 -14.27 7.02 -9.24
CA PRO A 150 -13.89 8.10 -10.12
C PRO A 150 -12.39 8.43 -9.99
N PRO A 151 -11.73 8.88 -11.07
CA PRO A 151 -10.32 9.20 -11.03
C PRO A 151 -10.03 10.23 -9.93
N LYS A 152 -8.96 9.96 -9.20
CA LYS A 152 -8.51 10.79 -8.08
C LYS A 152 -7.10 11.30 -8.36
N ILE A 153 -6.82 12.54 -8.00
CA ILE A 153 -5.46 13.10 -8.03
C ILE A 153 -5.02 13.43 -6.61
N LEU A 154 -3.78 13.08 -6.32
CA LEU A 154 -3.15 13.32 -5.03
C LEU A 154 -2.02 14.31 -5.21
N VAL A 155 -2.00 15.32 -4.35
CA VAL A 155 -0.94 16.31 -4.30
C VAL A 155 -0.08 16.04 -3.08
N TYR A 156 1.22 15.87 -3.33
CA TYR A 156 2.22 15.61 -2.32
C TYR A 156 3.21 16.74 -2.23
N LYS A 157 3.42 17.27 -1.02
CA LYS A 157 4.52 18.18 -0.71
C LYS A 157 5.76 17.38 -0.32
N LYS A 158 6.87 17.63 -1.01
CA LYS A 158 8.13 16.93 -0.78
C LYS A 158 8.90 17.60 0.37
N GLY A 159 9.14 16.81 1.42
CA GLY A 159 10.14 17.10 2.44
C GLY A 159 11.47 16.41 2.14
N LEU A 160 12.37 16.39 3.12
CA LEU A 160 13.71 15.81 2.97
C LEU A 160 13.64 14.29 2.71
N PHE A 161 12.98 13.56 3.62
CA PHE A 161 12.84 12.10 3.58
C PHE A 161 11.39 11.62 3.39
N PHE A 162 10.43 12.52 3.55
CA PHE A 162 9.01 12.20 3.51
C PHE A 162 8.28 13.10 2.53
N GLU A 163 7.17 12.61 2.02
CA GLU A 163 6.20 13.33 1.22
C GLU A 163 4.90 13.35 2.00
N LYS A 164 4.32 14.53 2.18
CA LYS A 164 3.05 14.71 2.88
C LYS A 164 1.94 14.91 1.85
N GLU A 165 0.87 14.15 1.95
CA GLU A 165 -0.35 14.41 1.19
C GLU A 165 -0.97 15.72 1.70
N VAL A 166 -1.20 16.67 0.80
CA VAL A 166 -1.73 18.01 1.16
C VAL A 166 -3.08 18.30 0.55
N GLU A 167 -3.45 17.61 -0.54
CA GLU A 167 -4.74 17.78 -1.21
C GLU A 167 -5.13 16.50 -1.94
N ASP A 168 -6.42 16.18 -1.94
CA ASP A 168 -6.97 14.98 -2.54
C ASP A 168 -8.24 15.30 -3.36
N LEU A 169 -8.09 15.25 -4.68
CA LEU A 169 -9.07 15.83 -5.60
C LEU A 169 -9.78 14.75 -6.39
N TYR A 170 -11.11 14.83 -6.42
CA TYR A 170 -11.97 13.95 -7.19
C TYR A 170 -12.36 14.63 -8.49
N PHE A 171 -12.13 13.95 -9.61
CA PHE A 171 -12.50 14.45 -10.92
C PHE A 171 -13.56 13.56 -11.54
N PRO A 172 -14.55 14.13 -12.23
CA PRO A 172 -15.52 13.35 -12.98
C PRO A 172 -14.86 12.65 -14.18
N GLU A 173 -13.84 13.27 -14.78
CA GLU A 173 -13.09 12.78 -15.95
C GLU A 173 -11.57 12.97 -15.79
N GLU A 174 -10.77 12.48 -16.73
CA GLU A 174 -9.31 12.67 -16.72
C GLU A 174 -8.94 14.14 -16.93
N ILE A 175 -7.90 14.62 -16.24
CA ILE A 175 -7.37 15.97 -16.45
C ILE A 175 -6.57 16.04 -17.75
N ASP A 176 -6.96 16.97 -18.63
CA ASP A 176 -6.28 17.21 -19.91
C ASP A 176 -4.91 17.84 -19.73
N SER A 177 -4.82 18.87 -18.89
CA SER A 177 -3.56 19.57 -18.62
C SER A 177 -3.52 20.19 -17.23
N LEU A 178 -2.29 20.37 -16.73
CA LEU A 178 -2.03 20.94 -15.42
C LEU A 178 -0.83 21.88 -15.49
N LYS A 179 -0.93 23.02 -14.79
CA LYS A 179 0.14 24.01 -14.62
C LYS A 179 0.28 24.37 -13.16
N VAL A 180 1.52 24.44 -12.68
CA VAL A 180 1.85 24.85 -11.31
C VAL A 180 2.57 26.20 -11.34
N ASP A 181 2.05 27.16 -10.58
CA ASP A 181 2.63 28.49 -10.41
C ASP A 181 2.97 28.74 -8.93
N TYR A 182 4.23 29.08 -8.67
CA TYR A 182 4.74 29.40 -7.33
C TYR A 182 4.60 30.90 -7.04
N LYS A 183 3.85 31.25 -5.99
CA LYS A 183 3.81 32.61 -5.42
C LYS A 183 4.43 32.60 -4.03
N LYS A 184 4.70 33.80 -3.49
CA LYS A 184 5.48 34.01 -2.26
C LYS A 184 5.04 33.15 -1.07
N ASP A 185 3.73 32.99 -0.87
CA ASP A 185 3.17 32.27 0.29
C ASP A 185 2.32 31.05 -0.12
N SER A 186 2.22 30.74 -1.41
CA SER A 186 1.27 29.72 -1.89
C SER A 186 1.68 29.14 -3.24
N ILE A 187 1.31 27.88 -3.44
CA ILE A 187 1.42 27.15 -4.70
C ILE A 187 0.03 27.13 -5.33
N TYR A 188 -0.05 27.55 -6.58
CA TYR A 188 -1.28 27.54 -7.37
C TYR A 188 -1.22 26.41 -8.37
N ILE A 189 -2.21 25.53 -8.33
CA ILE A 189 -2.37 24.44 -9.29
C ILE A 189 -3.55 24.82 -10.17
N HIS A 190 -3.27 25.14 -11.43
CA HIS A 190 -4.28 25.35 -12.45
C HIS A 190 -4.46 24.06 -13.23
N TYR A 191 -5.70 23.64 -13.42
CA TYR A 191 -6.01 22.47 -14.22
C TYR A 191 -7.17 22.76 -15.16
N TRP A 192 -7.19 22.02 -16.26
CA TRP A 192 -8.22 22.09 -17.28
C TRP A 192 -8.89 20.73 -17.39
N GLU A 193 -10.20 20.73 -17.25
CA GLU A 193 -11.04 19.53 -17.37
C GLU A 193 -12.06 19.75 -18.48
N THR A 194 -12.34 18.70 -19.23
CA THR A 194 -13.47 18.68 -20.17
C THR A 194 -14.71 18.26 -19.37
N ASN A 195 -15.73 19.11 -19.33
CA ASN A 195 -17.01 18.78 -18.69
C ASN A 195 -17.89 17.94 -19.62
N TYR A 196 -18.97 17.35 -19.11
CA TYR A 196 -19.96 16.55 -19.84
C TYR A 196 -20.50 17.20 -21.13
N ASP A 197 -20.47 18.54 -21.22
CA ASP A 197 -20.87 19.31 -22.40
C ASP A 197 -19.72 19.52 -23.42
N ASN A 198 -18.61 18.79 -23.31
CA ASN A 198 -17.37 18.96 -24.07
C ASN A 198 -16.76 20.38 -23.99
N GLN A 199 -16.97 21.07 -22.87
CA GLN A 199 -16.40 22.39 -22.63
C GLN A 199 -15.18 22.28 -21.73
N VAL A 200 -14.10 22.95 -22.12
CA VAL A 200 -12.88 23.03 -21.30
C VAL A 200 -13.09 24.06 -20.19
N VAL A 201 -13.17 23.59 -18.95
CA VAL A 201 -13.28 24.43 -17.76
C VAL A 201 -11.91 24.56 -17.11
N LYS A 202 -11.54 25.81 -16.78
CA LYS A 202 -10.33 26.10 -16.01
C LYS A 202 -10.68 26.23 -14.54
N SER A 203 -9.99 25.46 -13.71
CA SER A 203 -10.14 25.49 -12.26
C SER A 203 -8.78 25.68 -11.57
N GLU A 204 -8.80 26.12 -10.32
CA GLU A 204 -7.61 26.51 -9.58
C GLU A 204 -7.69 26.07 -8.12
N ILE A 205 -6.57 25.55 -7.61
CA ILE A 205 -6.41 25.19 -6.20
C ILE A 205 -5.20 25.91 -5.64
N LYS A 206 -5.35 26.43 -4.42
CA LYS A 206 -4.31 27.14 -3.69
C LYS A 206 -3.84 26.31 -2.51
N ILE A 207 -2.56 25.93 -2.53
CA ILE A 207 -1.91 25.21 -1.44
C ILE A 207 -0.97 26.17 -0.68
N PRO A 208 -1.10 26.30 0.65
CA PRO A 208 -0.16 27.12 1.43
C PRO A 208 1.25 26.52 1.45
N GLN A 209 2.27 27.37 1.36
CA GLN A 209 3.69 26.97 1.45
C GLN A 209 4.15 26.72 2.88
#